data_AF-A0A0J9TLL6-F1
#
_entry.id   AF-A0A0J9TLL6-F1
#
_cell.length_a   1.000
_cell.length_b   1.000
_cell.length_c   1.000
_cell.angle_alpha   90.00
_cell.angle_beta   90.00
_cell.angle_gamma   90.00
#
_symmetry.space_group_name_H-M   'P 1'
#
loop_
_entity.id
_entity.type
_entity.pdbx_description
1 polymer ?
#
loop_
_entity_poly.entity_id
_entity_poly.type
_entity_poly.pdbx_seq_one_letter_code
_entity_poly.pdbx_strand_id
1 'polypeptide(L)'
;MLFLSLHFIGKFPFKDVFLHGLLKNSKGEKMSKSLENGILPEDLYKQYDSDVIRMAFLMHTNYDREIRYGDHIFKKSSLFLHKLKNIFTYLVQKIEYERENLDFKIERGYKFEALSWCQR
;
A
#
# COMPACT_ATOMS: atom_id res chain seq x y z
N MET A 1 5.79 -18.37 19.93
CA MET A 1 5.33 -18.96 18.65
C MET A 1 6.27 -20.07 18.19
N LEU A 2 7.54 -19.78 17.91
CA LEU A 2 8.49 -20.73 17.32
C LEU A 2 8.79 -21.94 18.22
N PHE A 3 9.25 -21.71 19.46
CA PHE A 3 9.51 -22.78 20.43
C PHE A 3 8.25 -23.56 20.84
N LEU A 4 7.11 -22.88 20.94
CA LEU A 4 5.84 -23.49 21.31
C LEU A 4 5.35 -24.49 20.24
N SER A 5 5.46 -24.12 18.97
CA SER A 5 5.13 -25.00 17.84
C SER A 5 6.07 -26.20 17.75
N LEU A 6 7.37 -26.01 18.00
CA LEU A 6 8.32 -27.11 18.07
C LEU A 6 7.99 -28.08 19.22
N HIS A 7 7.62 -27.56 20.39
CA HIS A 7 7.29 -28.37 21.55
C HIS A 7 6.02 -29.21 21.36
N PHE A 8 4.94 -28.64 20.82
CA PHE A 8 3.66 -29.34 20.69
C PHE A 8 3.46 -30.07 19.36
N ILE A 9 4.01 -29.53 18.25
CA ILE A 9 3.71 -29.99 16.88
C ILE A 9 4.96 -30.57 16.21
N GLY A 10 6.17 -30.31 16.73
CA GLY A 10 7.42 -30.80 16.17
C GLY A 10 7.82 -30.15 14.84
N LYS A 11 7.16 -29.04 14.46
CA LYS A 11 7.39 -28.33 13.19
C LYS A 11 7.40 -26.82 13.38
N PHE A 12 8.14 -26.12 12.52
CA PHE A 12 8.10 -24.65 12.49
C PHE A 12 6.73 -24.14 12.01
N PRO A 13 6.19 -23.08 12.62
CA PRO A 13 4.84 -22.57 12.30
C PRO A 13 4.77 -21.79 11.00
N PHE A 14 5.89 -21.23 10.54
CA PHE A 14 6.01 -20.43 9.31
C PHE A 14 7.26 -20.87 8.55
N LYS A 15 7.20 -20.87 7.22
CA LYS A 15 8.36 -21.14 6.35
C LYS A 15 9.20 -19.89 6.16
N ASP A 16 8.53 -18.77 5.89
CA ASP A 16 9.14 -17.47 5.63
C ASP A 16 8.71 -16.48 6.70
N VAL A 17 9.65 -15.64 7.14
CA VAL A 17 9.41 -14.57 8.10
C VAL A 17 9.88 -13.26 7.49
N PHE A 18 8.93 -12.36 7.24
CA PHE A 18 9.24 -11.03 6.75
C PHE A 18 9.26 -10.05 7.92
N LEU A 19 10.42 -9.43 8.15
CA LEU A 19 10.60 -8.39 9.16
C LEU A 19 10.60 -7.03 8.46
N HIS A 20 9.71 -6.14 8.88
CA HIS A 20 9.69 -4.76 8.40
C HIS A 20 10.30 -3.81 9.43
N GLY A 21 10.81 -2.68 8.94
CA GLY A 21 11.31 -1.60 9.80
C GLY A 21 10.21 -1.01 10.70
N LEU A 22 10.63 -0.34 11.76
CA LEU A 22 9.73 0.38 12.66
C LEU A 22 9.36 1.76 12.08
N LEU A 23 8.21 2.26 12.50
CA LEU A 23 7.81 3.64 12.24
C LEU A 23 8.48 4.56 13.26
N LYS A 24 9.08 5.62 12.76
CA LYS A 24 9.70 6.69 13.53
C LYS A 24 8.96 8.00 13.35
N ASN A 25 8.89 8.81 14.39
CA ASN A 25 8.36 10.17 14.29
C ASN A 25 9.31 11.07 13.47
N SER A 26 8.91 12.33 13.25
CA SER A 26 9.71 13.32 12.50
C SER A 26 11.10 13.56 13.13
N LYS A 27 11.21 13.41 14.46
CA LYS A 27 12.46 13.51 15.24
C LYS A 27 13.33 12.25 15.16
N GLY A 28 12.83 11.16 14.57
CA GLY A 28 13.56 9.89 14.43
C GLY A 28 13.45 8.95 15.63
N GLU A 29 12.55 9.22 16.56
CA GLU A 29 12.26 8.36 17.70
C GLU A 29 11.23 7.29 17.31
N LYS A 30 11.33 6.10 17.89
CA LYS A 30 10.35 5.03 17.68
C LYS A 30 8.96 5.50 18.09
N MET A 31 7.96 5.29 17.22
CA MET A 31 6.57 5.46 17.59
C MET A 31 6.12 4.33 18.53
N SER A 32 5.56 4.69 19.67
CA SER A 32 4.95 3.72 20.59
C SER A 32 3.85 4.36 21.41
N LYS A 33 2.89 3.53 21.85
CA LYS A 33 1.79 4.00 22.71
C LYS A 33 2.30 4.52 24.06
N SER A 34 3.31 3.88 24.63
CA SER A 34 3.91 4.27 25.92
C SER A 34 4.66 5.61 25.87
N LEU A 35 5.17 5.99 24.69
CA LEU A 35 5.83 7.29 24.49
C LEU A 35 4.85 8.37 24.02
N GLU A 36 3.57 8.02 23.83
CA GLU A 36 2.50 8.90 23.36
C GLU A 36 2.87 9.73 22.11
N ASN A 37 3.80 9.21 21.31
CA ASN A 37 4.38 9.88 20.14
C ASN A 37 3.97 9.19 18.82
N GLY A 38 3.03 8.25 18.89
CA GLY A 38 2.44 7.58 17.75
C GLY A 38 1.30 8.39 17.15
N ILE A 39 1.02 8.13 15.88
CA ILE A 39 -0.09 8.77 15.17
C ILE A 39 -1.30 7.88 15.22
N LEU A 40 -2.45 8.48 15.50
CA LEU A 40 -3.73 7.79 15.49
C LEU A 40 -4.16 7.55 14.04
N PRO A 41 -4.49 6.30 13.65
CA PRO A 41 -5.02 6.01 12.32
C PRO A 41 -6.24 6.85 11.96
N GLU A 42 -7.09 7.16 12.93
CA GLU A 42 -8.29 7.99 12.76
C GLU A 42 -7.97 9.39 12.24
N ASP A 43 -6.85 9.97 12.68
CA ASP A 43 -6.41 11.28 12.23
C ASP A 43 -5.88 11.24 10.80
N LEU A 44 -5.26 10.12 10.40
CA LEU A 44 -4.84 9.91 9.02
C LEU A 44 -6.06 9.77 8.08
N TYR A 45 -7.08 9.00 8.48
CA TYR A 45 -8.28 8.81 7.66
C TYR A 45 -9.09 10.09 7.44
N LYS A 46 -9.00 11.07 8.35
CA LYS A 46 -9.62 12.39 8.16
C LYS A 46 -8.89 13.24 7.13
N GLN A 47 -7.60 12.99 6.91
CA GLN A 47 -6.75 13.84 6.06
C GLN A 47 -6.46 13.23 4.68
N TYR A 48 -6.36 11.91 4.60
CA TYR A 48 -5.95 11.20 3.39
C TYR A 48 -6.83 9.99 3.13
N ASP A 49 -7.07 9.71 1.85
CA ASP A 49 -7.74 8.48 1.42
C ASP A 49 -6.91 7.24 1.82
N SER A 50 -7.60 6.12 2.05
CA SER A 50 -6.97 4.85 2.43
C SER A 50 -5.90 4.38 1.43
N ASP A 51 -6.13 4.58 0.13
CA ASP A 51 -5.17 4.23 -0.92
C ASP A 51 -3.90 5.10 -0.86
N VAL A 52 -4.05 6.39 -0.52
CA VAL A 52 -2.91 7.29 -0.31
C VAL A 52 -2.06 6.81 0.86
N ILE A 53 -2.69 6.43 1.96
CA ILE A 53 -2.02 5.92 3.16
C ILE A 53 -1.26 4.62 2.83
N ARG A 54 -1.92 3.67 2.15
CA ARG A 54 -1.31 2.40 1.73
C ARG A 54 -0.12 2.64 0.80
N MET A 55 -0.30 3.50 -0.21
CA MET A 55 0.76 3.85 -1.15
C MET A 55 1.93 4.56 -0.47
N ALA A 56 1.67 5.45 0.49
CA ALA A 56 2.70 6.12 1.27
C ALA A 56 3.60 5.12 2.02
N PHE A 57 3.02 4.15 2.71
CA PHE A 57 3.82 3.14 3.40
C PHE A 57 4.51 2.20 2.41
N LEU A 58 3.82 1.72 1.37
CA LEU A 58 4.40 0.80 0.40
C LEU A 58 5.64 1.41 -0.28
N MET A 59 5.58 2.68 -0.69
CA MET A 59 6.66 3.38 -1.37
C MET A 59 7.87 3.71 -0.47
N HIS A 60 7.69 3.70 0.85
CA HIS A 60 8.73 4.07 1.81
C HIS A 60 9.17 2.91 2.71
N THR A 61 8.54 1.74 2.58
CA THR A 61 8.96 0.52 3.27
C THR A 61 10.17 -0.05 2.54
N ASN A 62 11.33 0.02 3.17
CA ASN A 62 12.50 -0.77 2.77
C ASN A 62 12.72 -1.84 3.84
N TYR A 63 13.12 -3.05 3.43
CA TYR A 63 13.35 -4.15 4.36
C TYR A 63 14.49 -3.88 5.36
N ASP A 64 15.43 -3.01 4.98
CA ASP A 64 16.64 -2.69 5.76
C ASP A 64 16.50 -1.42 6.62
N ARG A 65 15.47 -0.60 6.37
CA ARG A 65 15.38 0.75 6.92
C ARG A 65 14.05 1.02 7.58
N GLU A 66 14.13 1.79 8.64
CA GLU A 66 12.97 2.31 9.35
C GLU A 66 12.26 3.37 8.51
N ILE A 67 10.95 3.46 8.69
CA ILE A 67 10.12 4.41 7.97
C ILE A 67 10.01 5.66 8.84
N ARG A 68 10.58 6.78 8.36
CA ARG A 68 10.41 8.07 9.04
C ARG A 68 9.09 8.70 8.60
N TYR A 69 8.23 8.98 9.57
CA TYR A 69 7.00 9.71 9.35
C TYR A 69 7.29 11.17 8.99
N GLY A 70 6.60 11.65 7.96
CA GLY A 70 6.43 13.07 7.71
C GLY A 70 5.38 13.30 6.64
N ASP A 71 4.56 14.33 6.78
CA ASP A 71 3.39 14.57 5.91
C ASP A 71 3.72 14.61 4.41
N HIS A 72 4.97 14.91 4.07
CA HIS A 72 5.49 14.89 2.70
C HIS A 72 5.33 13.52 2.01
N ILE A 73 5.41 12.39 2.74
CA ILE A 73 5.26 11.06 2.14
C ILE A 73 3.82 10.84 1.65
N PHE A 74 2.83 11.31 2.41
CA PHE A 74 1.42 11.21 2.05
C PHE A 74 1.06 12.17 0.91
N LYS A 75 1.56 13.41 0.97
CA LYS A 75 1.40 14.37 -0.13
C LYS A 75 1.97 13.84 -1.45
N LYS A 76 3.17 13.24 -1.41
CA LYS A 76 3.81 12.65 -2.59
C LYS A 76 2.98 11.50 -3.16
N SER A 77 2.48 10.61 -2.30
CA SER A 77 1.60 9.51 -2.71
C SER A 77 0.26 9.98 -3.25
N SER A 78 -0.34 11.02 -2.66
CA SER A 78 -1.58 11.64 -3.14
C SER A 78 -1.41 12.21 -4.54
N LEU A 79 -0.34 12.98 -4.77
CA LEU A 79 -0.03 13.51 -6.10
C LEU A 79 0.21 12.40 -7.13
N PHE A 80 0.87 11.31 -6.73
CA PHE A 80 1.10 10.16 -7.60
C PHE A 80 -0.22 9.47 -7.99
N LEU A 81 -1.08 9.16 -7.02
CA LEU A 81 -2.38 8.55 -7.26
C LEU A 81 -3.30 9.47 -8.06
N HIS A 82 -3.27 10.78 -7.81
CA HIS A 82 -4.02 11.76 -8.58
C HIS A 82 -3.59 11.78 -10.05
N LYS A 83 -2.27 11.72 -10.33
CA LYS A 83 -1.76 11.61 -11.70
C LYS A 83 -2.22 10.32 -12.37
N LEU A 84 -2.13 9.18 -11.67
CA LEU A 84 -2.63 7.90 -12.20
C LEU A 84 -4.12 8.01 -12.54
N LYS A 85 -4.93 8.53 -11.62
CA LYS A 85 -6.36 8.74 -11.84
C LYS A 85 -6.62 9.58 -13.09
N ASN A 86 -5.91 10.70 -13.26
CA ASN A 86 -6.08 11.56 -14.43
C ASN A 86 -5.71 10.86 -15.75
N ILE A 87 -4.64 10.06 -15.76
CA ILE A 87 -4.25 9.25 -16.92
C ILE A 87 -5.35 8.23 -17.24
N PHE A 88 -5.83 7.49 -16.24
CA PHE A 88 -6.91 6.51 -16.42
C PHE A 88 -8.19 7.18 -16.94
N THR A 89 -8.61 8.29 -16.35
CA THR A 89 -9.79 9.04 -16.79
C THR A 89 -9.63 9.50 -18.24
N TYR A 90 -8.47 10.05 -18.61
CA TYR A 90 -8.20 10.48 -19.98
C TYR A 90 -8.26 9.31 -20.98
N LEU A 91 -7.66 8.17 -20.64
CA LEU A 91 -7.68 6.97 -21.49
C LEU A 91 -9.09 6.43 -21.66
N VAL A 92 -9.87 6.35 -20.58
CA VAL A 92 -11.27 5.89 -20.63
C VAL A 92 -12.10 6.81 -21.52
N GLN A 93 -12.01 8.13 -21.33
CA GLN A 93 -12.72 9.12 -22.16
C GLN A 93 -12.34 8.98 -23.64
N LYS A 94 -11.05 8.79 -23.94
CA LYS A 94 -10.59 8.59 -25.31
C LYS A 94 -11.13 7.29 -25.92
N ILE A 95 -11.14 6.19 -25.16
CA ILE A 95 -11.69 4.91 -25.61
C ILE A 95 -13.20 5.02 -25.87
N GLU A 96 -13.94 5.73 -25.02
CA GLU A 96 -15.37 5.95 -25.19
C GLU A 96 -15.66 6.80 -26.43
N TYR A 97 -14.91 7.89 -26.64
CA TYR A 97 -15.02 8.71 -27.86
C TYR A 97 -14.76 7.91 -29.13
N GLU A 98 -13.72 7.07 -29.15
CA GLU A 98 -13.40 6.22 -30.31
C GLU A 98 -14.46 5.12 -30.52
N ARG A 99 -15.08 4.59 -29.45
CA ARG A 99 -16.19 3.62 -29.56
C ARG A 99 -17.46 4.22 -30.17
N GLU A 100 -17.74 5.50 -29.90
CA GLU A 100 -18.91 6.17 -30.46
C GLU A 100 -18.70 6.56 -31.94
N ASN A 101 -17.45 6.80 -32.36
CA ASN A 101 -17.12 7.30 -33.71
C ASN A 101 -16.54 6.24 -34.66
N LEU A 102 -16.05 5.11 -34.14
CA LEU A 102 -15.56 3.97 -34.91
C LEU A 102 -16.15 2.69 -34.31
N ASP A 103 -16.63 1.79 -35.17
CA ASP A 103 -17.18 0.48 -34.77
C ASP A 103 -16.02 -0.45 -34.33
N PHE A 104 -15.39 -0.11 -33.20
CA PHE A 104 -14.17 -0.72 -32.70
C PHE A 104 -14.52 -1.95 -31.85
N LYS A 105 -14.34 -3.15 -32.42
CA LYS A 105 -14.37 -4.40 -31.65
C LYS A 105 -13.14 -4.49 -30.77
N ILE A 106 -13.29 -4.17 -29.48
CA ILE A 106 -12.23 -4.42 -28.48
C ILE A 106 -12.14 -5.93 -28.26
N GLU A 107 -11.10 -6.56 -28.81
CA GLU A 107 -10.64 -7.85 -28.30
C GLU A 107 -10.20 -7.62 -26.85
N ARG A 108 -10.88 -8.28 -25.90
CA ARG A 108 -10.57 -8.19 -24.46
C ARG A 108 -9.19 -8.80 -24.19
N GLY A 109 -8.14 -8.02 -24.43
CA GLY A 109 -6.79 -8.35 -24.04
C GLY A 109 -6.63 -8.16 -22.53
N TYR A 110 -6.37 -9.28 -21.84
CA TYR A 110 -6.17 -9.44 -20.39
C TYR A 110 -7.44 -9.53 -19.54
N LYS A 111 -7.75 -10.78 -19.16
CA LYS A 111 -8.50 -11.08 -17.95
C LYS A 111 -7.57 -10.83 -16.77
N PHE A 112 -7.90 -9.88 -15.91
CA PHE A 112 -7.33 -9.84 -14.58
C PHE A 112 -7.74 -11.14 -13.88
N GLU A 113 -6.78 -12.05 -13.68
CA GLU A 113 -7.00 -13.13 -12.73
C GLU A 113 -7.16 -12.48 -11.36
N ALA A 114 -8.31 -12.69 -10.74
CA ALA A 114 -8.53 -12.28 -9.36
C ALA A 114 -7.63 -13.15 -8.48
N LEU A 115 -6.36 -12.76 -8.35
CA LEU A 115 -5.42 -13.42 -7.47
C LEU A 115 -5.98 -13.34 -6.05
N SER A 116 -6.06 -14.51 -5.40
CA SER A 116 -6.44 -14.58 -4.00
C SER A 116 -5.47 -13.73 -3.17
N TRP A 117 -5.91 -13.25 -2.01
CA TRP A 117 -5.08 -12.40 -1.15
C TRP A 117 -3.72 -13.04 -0.81
N CYS A 118 -3.64 -14.36 -0.77
CA CYS A 118 -2.41 -15.12 -0.52
C CYS A 118 -1.47 -15.22 -1.74
N GLN A 119 -1.92 -14.82 -2.93
CA GLN A 119 -1.18 -14.87 -4.20
C GLN A 119 -0.84 -13.48 -4.75
N ARG A 120 -1.19 -12.41 -4.02
CA ARG A 120 -0.75 -11.03 -4.26
C ARG A 120 0.41 -10.70 -3.34
#